data_AF-A0A5E4KDW6-F1
#
_entry.id   AF-A0A5E4KDW6-F1
#
_cell.length_a   1.000
_cell.length_b   1.000
_cell.length_c   1.000
_cell.angle_alpha   90.00
_cell.angle_beta   90.00
_cell.angle_gamma   90.00
#
_symmetry.space_group_name_H-M   'P 1'
#
loop_
_entity.id
_entity.type
_entity.pdbx_description
1 polymer ?
#
loop_
_entity_poly.entity_id
_entity_poly.type
_entity_poly.pdbx_seq_one_letter_code
_entity_poly.pdbx_strand_id
1 'polypeptide(L)'
;MSVNHIDRWIKQFPEADRIFILTELKSILAQRYFSKPKIIQGLEIIIRKVSIILGFATPADFLKVTSFIDHQPEGKSQKEFLALLKVISLTKFGLDISNHNPVNPRYFIYLDDLLCTGDTLFKGLVQNTCGGKNNGWLYQGINNQTHLDYLLANNAKILILYFVIHKHNYNNFNFRLKSQLGQDISRYYDAYAFKWIENDFKNMDSKLDYLFPTKDNQPKNILDYSKSLNITNDLGVYRISTRPTTETFFSSIENRVRFENIMLQQGMKLYEQAGDSRNVRMRPLGYGLASHKNLGFGTLCFTSRNVPFNTPLVFWYQKYHIWLPLFERKFVPYD
;
A
#
# COMPACT_ATOMS: atom_id res chain seq x y z
N MET A 1 19.09 11.04 0.87
CA MET A 1 19.16 11.36 -0.57
C MET A 1 19.87 12.70 -0.71
N SER A 2 20.94 12.78 -1.50
CA SER A 2 21.70 14.01 -1.68
C SER A 2 21.20 14.83 -2.87
N VAL A 3 21.51 16.12 -2.90
CA VAL A 3 21.23 17.00 -4.05
C VAL A 3 21.85 16.43 -5.34
N ASN A 4 23.09 15.95 -5.26
CA ASN A 4 23.78 15.31 -6.39
C ASN A 4 23.04 14.07 -6.91
N HIS A 5 22.46 13.25 -6.02
CA HIS A 5 21.68 12.08 -6.44
C HIS A 5 20.41 12.50 -7.20
N ILE A 6 19.68 13.52 -6.70
CA ILE A 6 18.49 14.06 -7.35
C ILE A 6 18.83 14.64 -8.73
N ASP A 7 19.92 15.40 -8.82
CA ASP A 7 20.41 15.99 -10.07
C ASP A 7 20.74 14.92 -11.12
N ARG A 8 21.43 13.85 -10.71
CA ARG A 8 21.71 12.71 -11.59
C ARG A 8 20.44 11.98 -12.01
N TRP A 9 19.48 11.77 -11.10
CA TRP A 9 18.21 11.13 -11.41
C TRP A 9 17.43 11.93 -12.46
N ILE A 10 17.25 13.23 -12.25
CA ILE A 10 16.43 14.09 -13.12
C ILE A 10 17.07 14.31 -14.50
N LYS A 11 18.40 14.30 -14.60
CA LYS A 11 19.12 14.44 -15.88
C LYS A 11 18.85 13.29 -16.86
N GLN A 12 18.31 12.17 -16.39
CA GLN A 12 17.88 11.05 -17.25
C GLN A 12 16.55 11.33 -17.99
N PHE A 13 15.84 12.42 -17.67
CA PHE A 13 14.66 12.87 -18.40
C PHE A 13 15.00 13.95 -19.43
N PRO A 14 14.14 14.16 -20.47
CA PRO A 14 14.29 15.25 -21.42
C PRO A 14 14.38 16.61 -20.72
N GLU A 15 15.26 17.48 -21.21
CA GLU A 15 15.54 18.78 -20.58
C GLU A 15 14.28 19.63 -20.35
N ALA A 16 13.39 19.65 -21.33
CA ALA A 16 12.11 20.39 -21.30
C ALA A 16 11.15 19.92 -20.18
N ASP A 17 11.34 18.71 -19.63
CA ASP A 17 10.48 18.14 -18.59
C ASP A 17 11.07 18.25 -17.19
N ARG A 18 12.38 18.51 -17.04
CA ARG A 18 13.08 18.37 -15.75
C ARG A 18 12.51 19.27 -14.65
N ILE A 19 12.37 20.56 -14.93
CA ILE A 19 11.84 21.53 -13.96
C ILE A 19 10.38 21.21 -13.62
N PHE A 20 9.58 20.82 -14.61
CA PHE A 20 8.20 20.43 -14.41
C PHE A 20 8.09 19.22 -13.47
N ILE A 21 8.83 18.14 -13.74
CA ILE A 21 8.84 16.91 -12.93
C ILE A 21 9.24 17.23 -11.49
N LEU A 22 10.31 18.00 -11.28
CA LEU A 22 10.78 18.35 -9.93
C LEU A 22 9.75 19.18 -9.17
N THR A 23 9.10 20.12 -9.84
CA THR A 23 8.08 20.99 -9.23
C THR A 23 6.87 20.18 -8.80
N GLU A 24 6.35 19.34 -9.70
CA GLU A 24 5.17 18.51 -9.41
C GLU A 24 5.48 17.46 -8.34
N LEU A 25 6.64 16.80 -8.44
CA LEU A 25 7.06 15.81 -7.47
C LEU A 25 7.27 16.42 -6.08
N LYS A 26 7.77 17.66 -5.97
CA LYS A 26 7.87 18.38 -4.70
C LYS A 26 6.49 18.57 -4.05
N SER A 27 5.48 18.96 -4.83
CA SER A 27 4.09 19.08 -4.36
C SER A 27 3.52 17.74 -3.90
N ILE A 28 3.70 16.68 -4.69
CA ILE A 28 3.26 15.32 -4.36
C ILE A 28 3.92 14.82 -3.08
N LEU A 29 5.25 14.96 -2.95
CA LEU A 29 6.00 14.51 -1.78
C LEU A 29 5.61 15.27 -0.51
N ALA A 30 5.30 16.57 -0.59
CA ALA A 30 4.78 17.31 0.57
C ALA A 30 3.50 16.66 1.14
N GLN A 31 2.67 16.09 0.26
CA GLN A 31 1.42 15.43 0.64
C GLN A 31 1.55 13.93 0.94
N ARG A 32 2.52 13.23 0.34
CA ARG A 32 2.59 11.76 0.29
C ARG A 32 3.93 11.15 0.71
N TYR A 33 4.89 11.97 1.13
CA TYR A 33 6.07 11.49 1.86
C TYR A 33 5.79 11.44 3.35
N PHE A 34 6.12 10.31 3.96
CA PHE A 34 5.93 10.04 5.38
C PHE A 34 7.27 9.80 6.07
N SER A 35 7.76 10.85 6.73
CA SER A 35 8.97 10.80 7.54
C SER A 35 8.75 9.94 8.78
N LYS A 36 9.84 9.40 9.37
CA LYS A 36 9.77 8.62 10.60
C LYS A 36 9.07 9.36 11.76
N PRO A 37 9.32 10.66 12.01
CA PRO A 37 8.56 11.42 13.00
C PRO A 37 7.05 11.47 12.72
N LYS A 38 6.66 11.66 11.45
CA LYS A 38 5.25 11.66 11.03
C LYS A 38 4.61 10.29 11.22
N ILE A 39 5.35 9.21 10.98
CA ILE A 39 4.89 7.84 11.26
C ILE A 39 4.65 7.63 12.74
N ILE A 40 5.61 7.99 13.60
CA ILE A 40 5.48 7.86 15.07
C ILE A 40 4.27 8.64 15.58
N GLN A 41 4.13 9.91 15.15
CA GLN A 41 2.99 10.74 15.52
C GLN A 41 1.66 10.14 15.05
N GLY A 42 1.58 9.66 13.81
CA GLY A 42 0.36 9.06 13.28
C GLY A 42 -0.02 7.76 13.97
N LEU A 43 0.96 6.93 14.38
CA LEU A 43 0.71 5.73 15.18
C LEU A 43 0.12 6.08 16.55
N GLU A 44 0.69 7.07 17.24
CA GLU A 44 0.14 7.55 18.51
C GLU A 44 -1.32 8.03 18.34
N ILE A 45 -1.58 8.85 17.32
CA ILE A 45 -2.92 9.38 17.02
C ILE A 45 -3.91 8.26 16.71
N ILE A 46 -3.54 7.27 15.90
CA ILE A 46 -4.43 6.16 15.55
C ILE A 46 -4.81 5.36 16.79
N ILE A 47 -3.84 5.00 17.64
CA ILE A 47 -4.13 4.20 18.84
C ILE A 47 -5.04 4.97 19.81
N ARG A 48 -4.79 6.28 20.02
CA ARG A 48 -5.69 7.14 20.80
C ARG A 48 -7.09 7.19 20.22
N LYS A 49 -7.20 7.44 18.90
CA LYS A 49 -8.49 7.52 18.21
C LYS A 49 -9.28 6.22 18.31
N VAL A 50 -8.63 5.09 18.05
CA VAL A 50 -9.26 3.76 18.11
C VAL A 50 -9.69 3.43 19.54
N SER A 51 -8.86 3.73 20.54
CA SER A 51 -9.22 3.58 21.95
C SER A 51 -10.50 4.35 22.31
N ILE A 52 -10.63 5.61 21.87
CA ILE A 52 -11.83 6.43 22.08
C ILE A 52 -13.05 5.84 21.36
N ILE A 53 -12.92 5.48 20.07
CA ILE A 53 -14.01 4.90 19.27
C ILE A 53 -14.56 3.62 19.92
N LEU A 54 -13.68 2.82 20.51
CA LEU A 54 -14.03 1.57 21.18
C LEU A 54 -14.47 1.76 22.65
N GLY A 55 -14.54 3.00 23.14
CA GLY A 55 -15.07 3.33 24.46
C GLY A 55 -14.11 3.08 25.63
N PHE A 56 -12.80 3.01 25.38
CA PHE A 56 -11.82 2.87 26.45
C PHE A 56 -11.45 4.22 27.07
N ALA A 57 -11.27 4.24 28.38
CA ALA A 57 -10.86 5.44 29.12
C ALA A 57 -9.43 5.88 28.74
N THR A 58 -8.53 4.92 28.52
CA THR A 58 -7.14 5.20 28.13
C THR A 58 -6.67 4.28 27.01
N PRO A 59 -5.68 4.71 26.19
CA PRO A 59 -5.00 3.83 25.25
C PRO A 59 -4.37 2.59 25.91
N ALA A 60 -3.89 2.71 27.15
CA ALA A 60 -3.33 1.58 27.89
C ALA A 60 -4.39 0.52 28.20
N ASP A 61 -5.60 0.91 28.60
CA ASP A 61 -6.67 -0.05 28.89
C ASP A 61 -7.15 -0.78 27.63
N PHE A 62 -7.17 -0.08 26.49
CA PHE A 62 -7.38 -0.70 25.19
C PHE A 62 -6.29 -1.72 24.86
N LEU A 63 -5.01 -1.34 25.00
CA LEU A 63 -3.89 -2.21 24.66
C LEU A 63 -3.79 -3.44 25.58
N LYS A 64 -4.20 -3.34 26.86
CA LYS A 64 -4.22 -4.48 27.81
C LYS A 64 -5.09 -5.66 27.39
N VAL A 65 -6.08 -5.43 26.52
CA VAL A 65 -6.99 -6.47 26.01
C VAL A 65 -6.74 -6.75 24.53
N THR A 66 -5.58 -6.37 24.01
CA THR A 66 -5.24 -6.44 22.60
C THR A 66 -4.04 -7.36 22.36
N SER A 67 -4.18 -8.29 21.43
CA SER A 67 -3.07 -9.07 20.87
C SER A 67 -2.66 -8.52 19.50
N PHE A 68 -1.47 -8.90 19.03
CA PHE A 68 -0.91 -8.39 17.77
C PHE A 68 -0.74 -9.51 16.75
N ILE A 69 -1.18 -9.27 15.52
CA ILE A 69 -0.95 -10.15 14.38
C ILE A 69 0.43 -9.82 13.82
N ASP A 70 1.34 -10.79 13.92
CA ASP A 70 2.71 -10.68 13.42
C ASP A 70 3.03 -11.90 12.53
N HIS A 71 2.96 -11.70 11.22
CA HIS A 71 3.09 -12.79 10.23
C HIS A 71 4.14 -12.50 9.15
N GLN A 72 4.61 -11.25 9.03
CA GLN A 72 5.67 -10.91 8.08
C GLN A 72 7.04 -11.34 8.63
N PRO A 73 7.98 -11.77 7.76
CA PRO A 73 9.33 -12.11 8.19
C PRO A 73 10.09 -10.87 8.69
N GLU A 74 11.21 -11.13 9.37
CA GLU A 74 12.12 -10.08 9.84
C GLU A 74 12.59 -9.17 8.68
N GLY A 75 12.79 -7.90 8.98
CA GLY A 75 13.16 -6.89 7.98
C GLY A 75 12.00 -6.42 7.08
N LYS A 76 10.74 -6.80 7.35
CA LYS A 76 9.54 -6.21 6.72
C LYS A 76 8.92 -5.10 7.57
N SER A 77 7.97 -4.37 6.99
CA SER A 77 7.41 -3.13 7.55
C SER A 77 6.61 -3.39 8.82
N GLN A 78 5.86 -4.49 8.89
CA GLN A 78 5.08 -4.84 10.08
C GLN A 78 5.96 -4.95 11.33
N LYS A 79 7.12 -5.62 11.24
CA LYS A 79 8.06 -5.79 12.37
C LYS A 79 8.54 -4.46 12.92
N GLU A 80 8.92 -3.54 12.03
CA GLU A 80 9.35 -2.20 12.43
C GLU A 80 8.20 -1.37 13.03
N PHE A 81 6.99 -1.48 12.47
CA PHE A 81 5.83 -0.77 12.99
C PHE A 81 5.41 -1.29 14.36
N LEU A 82 5.45 -2.61 14.59
CA LEU A 82 5.23 -3.20 15.91
C LEU A 82 6.31 -2.76 16.91
N ALA A 83 7.58 -2.70 16.50
CA ALA A 83 8.66 -2.18 17.35
C ALA A 83 8.45 -0.70 17.72
N LEU A 84 8.04 0.14 16.76
CA LEU A 84 7.66 1.53 17.04
C LEU A 84 6.48 1.61 18.00
N LEU A 85 5.47 0.76 17.82
CA LEU A 85 4.31 0.72 18.70
C LEU A 85 4.68 0.31 20.13
N LYS A 86 5.61 -0.63 20.33
CA LYS A 86 6.14 -1.00 21.65
C LYS A 86 6.75 0.21 22.36
N VAL A 87 7.59 0.97 21.66
CA VAL A 87 8.20 2.20 22.19
C VAL A 87 7.15 3.27 22.49
N ILE A 88 6.19 3.49 21.60
CA ILE A 88 5.10 4.45 21.80
C ILE A 88 4.25 4.04 23.00
N SER A 89 3.88 2.77 23.11
CA SER A 89 3.07 2.25 24.21
C SER A 89 3.74 2.50 25.56
N LEU A 90 5.04 2.18 25.67
CA LEU A 90 5.79 2.40 26.90
C LEU A 90 5.91 3.89 27.23
N THR A 91 6.32 4.71 26.25
CA THR A 91 6.68 6.13 26.49
C THR A 91 5.50 7.09 26.52
N LYS A 92 4.40 6.79 25.81
CA LYS A 92 3.22 7.67 25.68
C LYS A 92 2.01 7.17 26.45
N PHE A 93 1.91 5.86 26.67
CA PHE A 93 0.74 5.25 27.33
C PHE A 93 1.11 4.55 28.64
N GLY A 94 2.41 4.46 28.99
CA GLY A 94 2.85 3.86 30.25
C GLY A 94 2.64 2.34 30.33
N LEU A 95 2.51 1.65 29.19
CA LEU A 95 2.28 0.20 29.14
C LEU A 95 3.37 -0.46 28.30
N ASP A 96 4.12 -1.39 28.90
CA ASP A 96 5.02 -2.25 28.14
C ASP A 96 4.23 -3.39 27.49
N ILE A 97 4.22 -3.41 26.16
CA ILE A 97 3.55 -4.45 25.36
C ILE A 97 4.54 -5.45 24.73
N SER A 98 5.81 -5.44 25.12
CA SER A 98 6.86 -6.25 24.49
C SER A 98 6.61 -7.76 24.61
N ASN A 99 6.08 -8.19 25.76
CA ASN A 99 5.71 -9.59 26.06
C ASN A 99 4.20 -9.72 26.34
N HIS A 100 3.39 -8.78 25.84
CA HIS A 100 1.96 -8.74 26.15
C HIS A 100 1.20 -9.77 25.32
N ASN A 101 0.58 -10.72 26.01
CA ASN A 101 -0.30 -11.72 25.41
C ASN A 101 -1.49 -11.97 26.35
N PRO A 102 -2.59 -11.19 26.22
CA PRO A 102 -3.76 -11.37 27.07
C PRO A 102 -4.36 -12.76 26.88
N VAL A 103 -4.82 -13.39 27.97
CA VAL A 103 -5.43 -14.73 27.94
C VAL A 103 -6.70 -14.75 27.10
N ASN A 104 -7.49 -13.66 27.17
CA ASN A 104 -8.74 -13.48 26.44
C ASN A 104 -8.72 -12.14 25.68
N PRO A 105 -8.00 -12.06 24.54
CA PRO A 105 -7.94 -10.84 23.74
C PRO A 105 -9.33 -10.47 23.21
N ARG A 106 -9.71 -9.20 23.39
CA ARG A 106 -10.91 -8.64 22.76
C ARG A 106 -10.62 -8.11 21.36
N TYR A 107 -9.38 -7.71 21.11
CA TYR A 107 -8.94 -7.14 19.84
C TYR A 107 -7.63 -7.78 19.37
N PHE A 108 -7.49 -7.88 18.05
CA PHE A 108 -6.28 -8.32 17.37
C PHE A 108 -5.84 -7.24 16.39
N ILE A 109 -4.74 -6.55 16.67
CA ILE A 109 -4.23 -5.52 15.77
C ILE A 109 -3.35 -6.15 14.70
N TYR A 110 -3.72 -5.94 13.43
CA TYR A 110 -2.79 -5.99 12.32
C TYR A 110 -2.24 -4.58 12.10
N LEU A 111 -0.91 -4.41 12.10
CA LEU A 111 -0.28 -3.12 11.88
C LEU A 111 0.76 -3.19 10.76
N ASP A 112 0.67 -2.29 9.78
CA ASP A 112 1.65 -2.20 8.68
C ASP A 112 1.67 -0.78 8.04
N ASP A 113 2.56 -0.55 7.08
CA ASP A 113 2.79 0.78 6.49
C ASP A 113 1.74 1.17 5.44
N LEU A 114 1.60 0.39 4.37
CA LEU A 114 0.83 0.73 3.19
C LEU A 114 -0.01 -0.45 2.67
N LEU A 115 -1.34 -0.28 2.62
CA LEU A 115 -2.22 -1.20 1.90
C LEU A 115 -2.29 -0.78 0.43
N CYS A 116 -1.47 -1.41 -0.41
CA CYS A 116 -1.56 -1.30 -1.88
C CYS A 116 -2.52 -2.35 -2.43
N THR A 117 -2.04 -3.52 -2.89
CA THR A 117 -2.92 -4.55 -3.47
C THR A 117 -3.73 -5.33 -2.44
N GLY A 118 -3.37 -5.25 -1.15
CA GLY A 118 -3.96 -6.06 -0.08
C GLY A 118 -3.47 -7.52 -0.02
N ASP A 119 -2.57 -7.93 -0.92
CA ASP A 119 -2.11 -9.34 -1.01
C ASP A 119 -1.39 -9.79 0.27
N THR A 120 -0.59 -8.92 0.87
CA THR A 120 0.19 -9.23 2.09
C THR A 120 -0.72 -9.51 3.28
N LEU A 121 -1.69 -8.63 3.53
CA LEU A 121 -2.71 -8.82 4.56
C LEU A 121 -3.52 -10.09 4.31
N PHE A 122 -4.00 -10.28 3.08
CA PHE A 122 -4.79 -11.45 2.72
C PHE A 122 -4.02 -12.75 2.99
N LYS A 123 -2.76 -12.84 2.54
CA LYS A 123 -1.91 -14.01 2.80
C LYS A 123 -1.68 -14.19 4.29
N GLY A 124 -1.35 -13.13 5.02
CA GLY A 124 -1.19 -13.20 6.47
C GLY A 124 -2.39 -13.78 7.19
N LEU A 125 -3.60 -13.36 6.83
CA LEU A 125 -4.82 -13.82 7.46
C LEU A 125 -5.24 -15.24 7.02
N VAL A 126 -5.07 -15.59 5.74
CA VAL A 126 -5.74 -16.77 5.15
C VAL A 126 -4.77 -17.78 4.50
N GLN A 127 -3.61 -17.35 4.02
CA GLN A 127 -2.70 -18.17 3.21
C GLN A 127 -1.22 -17.95 3.57
N ASN A 128 -0.63 -18.86 4.33
CA ASN A 128 0.81 -18.93 4.54
C ASN A 128 1.44 -19.94 3.56
N THR A 129 2.60 -19.61 2.99
CA THR A 129 3.15 -20.21 1.77
C THR A 129 3.84 -21.57 1.98
N CYS A 130 3.14 -22.56 2.56
CA CYS A 130 3.63 -23.95 2.61
C CYS A 130 2.47 -24.96 2.47
N GLY A 131 2.45 -25.72 1.36
CA GLY A 131 1.78 -27.03 1.30
C GLY A 131 0.29 -27.12 0.94
N GLY A 132 -0.33 -26.07 0.37
CA GLY A 132 -1.68 -26.16 -0.22
C GLY A 132 -2.86 -26.24 0.76
N LYS A 133 -2.61 -26.18 2.08
CA LYS A 133 -3.63 -26.00 3.10
C LYS A 133 -3.68 -24.54 3.56
N ASN A 134 -4.88 -24.02 3.81
CA ASN A 134 -5.06 -22.73 4.45
C ASN A 134 -4.48 -22.79 5.88
N ASN A 135 -3.44 -22.00 6.13
CA ASN A 135 -2.66 -21.96 7.37
C ASN A 135 -2.30 -20.51 7.78
N GLY A 136 -3.00 -19.52 7.21
CA GLY A 136 -2.91 -18.14 7.65
C GLY A 136 -3.39 -17.96 9.09
N TRP A 137 -3.18 -16.78 9.65
CA TRP A 137 -3.45 -16.45 11.06
C TRP A 137 -4.85 -16.87 11.55
N LEU A 138 -5.89 -16.74 10.71
CA LEU A 138 -7.25 -17.14 11.05
C LEU A 138 -7.38 -18.64 11.39
N TYR A 139 -6.49 -19.48 10.87
CA TYR A 139 -6.49 -20.93 11.08
C TYR A 139 -5.48 -21.39 12.15
N GLN A 140 -4.69 -20.46 12.70
CA GLN A 140 -3.77 -20.75 13.79
C GLN A 140 -4.55 -20.94 15.10
N GLY A 141 -4.00 -21.73 16.02
CA GLY A 141 -4.65 -22.06 17.29
C GLY A 141 -4.54 -20.96 18.35
N ILE A 142 -5.65 -20.72 19.06
CA ILE A 142 -5.73 -19.93 20.30
C ILE A 142 -6.77 -20.59 21.21
N ASN A 143 -6.44 -20.80 22.49
CA ASN A 143 -7.36 -21.38 23.48
C ASN A 143 -8.11 -22.63 22.99
N ASN A 144 -7.37 -23.59 22.39
CA ASN A 144 -7.90 -24.85 21.83
C ASN A 144 -8.91 -24.72 20.67
N GLN A 145 -8.98 -23.57 20.00
CA GLN A 145 -9.79 -23.34 18.79
C GLN A 145 -8.99 -22.53 17.75
N THR A 146 -9.53 -22.33 16.55
CA THR A 146 -8.90 -21.43 15.57
C THR A 146 -9.15 -19.96 15.95
N HIS A 147 -8.32 -19.03 15.47
CA HIS A 147 -8.60 -17.60 15.64
C HIS A 147 -9.94 -17.20 15.00
N LEU A 148 -10.31 -17.80 13.87
CA LEU A 148 -11.62 -17.58 13.27
C LEU A 148 -12.75 -17.96 14.24
N ASP A 149 -12.73 -19.17 14.78
CA ASP A 149 -13.74 -19.63 15.75
C ASP A 149 -13.75 -18.76 17.01
N TYR A 150 -12.56 -18.35 17.47
CA TYR A 150 -12.41 -17.43 18.60
C TYR A 150 -13.11 -16.09 18.36
N LEU A 151 -12.92 -15.47 17.19
CA LEU A 151 -13.59 -14.22 16.82
C LEU A 151 -15.11 -14.38 16.85
N LEU A 152 -15.61 -15.49 16.27
CA LEU A 152 -17.04 -15.77 16.19
C LEU A 152 -17.65 -15.97 17.58
N ALA A 153 -17.03 -16.80 18.42
CA ALA A 153 -17.55 -17.20 19.72
C ALA A 153 -17.46 -16.08 20.78
N ASN A 154 -16.40 -15.27 20.74
CA ASN A 154 -16.14 -14.25 21.77
C ASN A 154 -16.53 -12.82 21.34
N ASN A 155 -17.03 -12.65 20.12
CA ASN A 155 -17.26 -11.33 19.51
C ASN A 155 -15.99 -10.45 19.54
N ALA A 156 -14.82 -11.08 19.43
CA ALA A 156 -13.54 -10.39 19.32
C ALA A 156 -13.37 -9.81 17.91
N LYS A 157 -12.51 -8.79 17.77
CA LYS A 157 -12.36 -8.07 16.51
C LYS A 157 -10.91 -7.96 16.03
N ILE A 158 -10.71 -8.07 14.72
CA ILE A 158 -9.47 -7.68 14.07
C ILE A 158 -9.50 -6.17 13.79
N LEU A 159 -8.47 -5.46 14.21
CA LEU A 159 -8.27 -4.04 13.92
C LEU A 159 -7.16 -3.91 12.89
N ILE A 160 -7.53 -3.62 11.65
CA ILE A 160 -6.61 -3.49 10.52
C ILE A 160 -6.10 -2.04 10.50
N LEU A 161 -4.92 -1.83 11.06
CA LEU A 161 -4.28 -0.53 11.17
C LEU A 161 -3.21 -0.39 10.08
N TYR A 162 -3.35 0.62 9.25
CA TYR A 162 -2.34 0.99 8.27
C TYR A 162 -1.99 2.46 8.39
N PHE A 163 -0.77 2.83 8.01
CA PHE A 163 -0.48 4.26 7.84
C PHE A 163 -1.27 4.82 6.65
N VAL A 164 -1.29 4.10 5.53
CA VAL A 164 -2.04 4.48 4.33
C VAL A 164 -2.85 3.31 3.79
N ILE A 165 -4.11 3.57 3.42
CA ILE A 165 -4.96 2.59 2.74
C ILE A 165 -5.44 3.14 1.40
N HIS A 166 -5.30 2.33 0.34
CA HIS A 166 -5.97 2.57 -0.94
C HIS A 166 -7.38 1.97 -0.90
N LYS A 167 -8.40 2.82 -0.98
CA LYS A 167 -9.79 2.48 -0.68
C LYS A 167 -10.34 1.36 -1.55
N HIS A 168 -10.13 1.44 -2.87
CA HIS A 168 -10.60 0.42 -3.81
C HIS A 168 -9.99 -0.95 -3.49
N ASN A 169 -8.72 -0.98 -3.10
CA ASN A 169 -8.02 -2.22 -2.80
C ASN A 169 -8.39 -2.81 -1.45
N TYR A 170 -8.72 -1.97 -0.46
CA TYR A 170 -9.32 -2.45 0.78
C TYR A 170 -10.68 -3.12 0.51
N ASN A 171 -11.50 -2.52 -0.34
CA ASN A 171 -12.77 -3.15 -0.75
C ASN A 171 -12.53 -4.47 -1.47
N ASN A 172 -11.57 -4.54 -2.41
CA ASN A 172 -11.21 -5.79 -3.08
C ASN A 172 -10.69 -6.85 -2.10
N PHE A 173 -9.92 -6.45 -1.09
CA PHE A 173 -9.50 -7.34 0.00
C PHE A 173 -10.71 -7.92 0.74
N ASN A 174 -11.71 -7.10 1.10
CA ASN A 174 -12.92 -7.57 1.78
C ASN A 174 -13.68 -8.59 0.93
N PHE A 175 -13.87 -8.32 -0.36
CA PHE A 175 -14.51 -9.27 -1.29
C PHE A 175 -13.72 -10.58 -1.40
N ARG A 176 -12.39 -10.50 -1.53
CA ARG A 176 -11.51 -11.67 -1.62
C ARG A 176 -11.55 -12.49 -0.34
N LEU A 177 -11.54 -11.84 0.83
CA LEU A 177 -11.61 -12.50 2.13
C LEU A 177 -12.93 -13.26 2.30
N LYS A 178 -14.07 -12.60 2.02
CA LYS A 178 -15.39 -13.23 2.05
C LYS A 178 -15.48 -14.44 1.12
N SER A 179 -14.99 -14.30 -0.11
CA SER A 179 -14.97 -15.39 -1.08
C SER A 179 -14.11 -16.57 -0.61
N GLN A 180 -12.96 -16.30 0.00
CA GLN A 180 -12.05 -17.35 0.47
C GLN A 180 -12.59 -18.11 1.69
N LEU A 181 -13.29 -17.40 2.59
CA LEU A 181 -13.84 -18.00 3.81
C LEU A 181 -15.18 -18.70 3.58
N GLY A 182 -15.87 -18.41 2.46
CA GLY A 182 -17.23 -18.90 2.21
C GLY A 182 -18.28 -18.31 3.17
N GLN A 183 -17.91 -17.33 3.98
CA GLN A 183 -18.78 -16.65 4.94
C GLN A 183 -18.39 -15.18 5.11
N ASP A 184 -19.36 -14.37 5.52
CA ASP A 184 -19.15 -12.95 5.77
C ASP A 184 -18.76 -12.70 7.23
N ILE A 185 -17.51 -12.30 7.44
CA ILE A 185 -16.99 -11.93 8.77
C ILE A 185 -16.77 -10.42 8.92
N SER A 186 -17.37 -9.59 8.05
CA SER A 186 -17.19 -8.13 8.08
C SER A 186 -17.52 -7.46 9.41
N ARG A 187 -18.40 -8.06 10.24
CA ARG A 187 -18.68 -7.56 11.60
C ARG A 187 -17.51 -7.73 12.59
N TYR A 188 -16.54 -8.58 12.26
CA TYR A 188 -15.42 -8.96 13.13
C TYR A 188 -14.11 -8.28 12.74
N TYR A 189 -14.12 -7.35 11.78
CA TYR A 189 -12.94 -6.55 11.51
C TYR A 189 -13.30 -5.12 11.16
N ASP A 190 -12.45 -4.19 11.60
CA ASP A 190 -12.56 -2.77 11.32
C ASP A 190 -11.20 -2.26 10.80
N ALA A 191 -11.19 -1.34 9.83
CA ALA A 191 -9.96 -0.76 9.31
C ALA A 191 -9.82 0.71 9.66
N TYR A 192 -8.60 1.09 10.06
CA TYR A 192 -8.25 2.46 10.39
C TYR A 192 -6.96 2.84 9.67
N ALA A 193 -6.94 4.06 9.13
CA ALA A 193 -5.78 4.60 8.46
C ALA A 193 -5.51 6.04 8.88
N PHE A 194 -4.24 6.43 8.87
CA PHE A 194 -3.87 7.85 8.98
C PHE A 194 -4.26 8.60 7.70
N LYS A 195 -4.10 7.97 6.54
CA LYS A 195 -4.47 8.51 5.23
C LYS A 195 -5.23 7.47 4.39
N TRP A 196 -6.39 7.83 3.90
CA TRP A 196 -7.08 7.10 2.83
C TRP A 196 -6.72 7.72 1.48
N ILE A 197 -6.42 6.88 0.50
CA ILE A 197 -6.18 7.25 -0.89
C ILE A 197 -7.40 6.84 -1.72
N GLU A 198 -8.03 7.82 -2.35
CA GLU A 198 -9.16 7.61 -3.24
C GLU A 198 -8.65 7.12 -4.61
N ASN A 199 -8.70 5.81 -4.83
CA ASN A 199 -8.25 5.18 -6.07
C ASN A 199 -9.35 4.33 -6.77
N ASP A 200 -10.61 4.59 -6.43
CA ASP A 200 -11.72 3.82 -6.96
C ASP A 200 -12.12 4.31 -8.35
N PHE A 201 -11.54 3.68 -9.37
CA PHE A 201 -11.85 3.98 -10.76
C PHE A 201 -13.31 3.66 -11.14
N LYS A 202 -14.03 2.85 -10.36
CA LYS A 202 -15.45 2.54 -10.61
C LYS A 202 -16.39 3.62 -10.08
N ASN A 203 -16.02 4.29 -9.00
CA ASN A 203 -16.81 5.39 -8.45
C ASN A 203 -16.52 6.67 -9.25
N MET A 204 -17.53 7.26 -9.91
CA MET A 204 -17.37 8.46 -10.75
C MET A 204 -16.89 9.68 -9.98
N ASP A 205 -17.23 9.80 -8.69
CA ASP A 205 -16.82 10.91 -7.82
C ASP A 205 -15.45 10.70 -7.17
N SER A 206 -14.75 9.59 -7.50
CA SER A 206 -13.42 9.37 -6.98
C SER A 206 -12.44 10.42 -7.48
N LYS A 207 -11.61 10.91 -6.56
CA LYS A 207 -10.53 11.87 -6.82
C LYS A 207 -9.38 11.29 -7.62
N LEU A 208 -9.26 9.95 -7.64
CA LEU A 208 -8.20 9.22 -8.35
C LEU A 208 -6.81 9.76 -7.96
N ASP A 209 -6.50 9.76 -6.66
CA ASP A 209 -5.28 10.30 -6.03
C ASP A 209 -4.04 9.40 -6.26
N TYR A 210 -3.88 8.91 -7.49
CA TYR A 210 -2.81 8.03 -7.95
C TYR A 210 -2.58 8.23 -9.45
N LEU A 211 -1.50 7.69 -10.00
CA LEU A 211 -1.27 7.75 -11.45
C LEU A 211 -2.23 6.83 -12.17
N PHE A 212 -3.14 7.43 -12.94
CA PHE A 212 -4.11 6.69 -13.73
C PHE A 212 -4.32 7.41 -15.07
N PRO A 213 -3.46 7.16 -16.08
CA PRO A 213 -3.43 7.94 -17.32
C PRO A 213 -4.69 7.81 -18.18
N THR A 214 -4.90 8.76 -19.08
CA THR A 214 -5.88 8.67 -20.17
C THR A 214 -5.33 7.87 -21.35
N LYS A 215 -6.22 7.33 -22.18
CA LYS A 215 -5.83 6.58 -23.38
C LYS A 215 -5.39 7.48 -24.54
N ASP A 216 -5.96 8.68 -24.60
CA ASP A 216 -5.73 9.60 -25.70
C ASP A 216 -4.26 9.99 -25.81
N ASN A 217 -3.75 10.02 -27.04
CA ASN A 217 -2.38 10.41 -27.38
C ASN A 217 -1.27 9.54 -26.76
N GLN A 218 -1.57 8.33 -26.29
CA GLN A 218 -0.52 7.40 -25.86
C GLN A 218 0.28 6.87 -27.07
N PRO A 219 1.62 6.72 -26.94
CA PRO A 219 2.44 6.17 -28.00
C PRO A 219 2.10 4.71 -28.31
N LYS A 220 2.46 4.27 -29.51
CA LYS A 220 2.13 2.95 -30.06
C LYS A 220 2.51 1.79 -29.13
N ASN A 221 3.70 1.82 -28.53
CA ASN A 221 4.16 0.75 -27.65
C ASN A 221 3.28 0.58 -26.40
N ILE A 222 2.73 1.68 -25.86
CA ILE A 222 1.79 1.65 -24.74
C ILE A 222 0.43 1.11 -25.18
N LEU A 223 -0.05 1.53 -26.35
CA LEU A 223 -1.32 1.02 -26.91
C LEU A 223 -1.24 -0.47 -27.23
N ASP A 224 -0.11 -0.93 -27.80
CA ASP A 224 0.13 -2.33 -28.11
C ASP A 224 0.28 -3.16 -26.83
N TYR A 225 0.95 -2.62 -25.80
CA TYR A 225 0.97 -3.21 -24.47
C TYR A 225 -0.44 -3.39 -23.91
N SER A 226 -1.28 -2.34 -23.93
CA SER A 226 -2.66 -2.42 -23.45
C SER A 226 -3.50 -3.44 -24.22
N LYS A 227 -3.34 -3.54 -25.54
CA LYS A 227 -3.99 -4.59 -26.35
C LYS A 227 -3.56 -5.99 -25.91
N SER A 228 -2.27 -6.18 -25.63
CA SER A 228 -1.71 -7.47 -25.18
C SER A 228 -2.29 -7.97 -23.84
N LEU A 229 -2.89 -7.08 -23.05
CA LEU A 229 -3.55 -7.44 -21.79
C LEU A 229 -4.84 -8.25 -22.01
N ASN A 230 -5.38 -8.29 -23.23
CA ASN A 230 -6.62 -9.00 -23.58
C ASN A 230 -7.77 -8.61 -22.64
N ILE A 231 -8.06 -7.31 -22.57
CA ILE A 231 -9.16 -6.71 -21.79
C ILE A 231 -10.38 -6.50 -22.68
N THR A 232 -11.58 -6.60 -22.11
CA THR A 232 -12.85 -6.38 -22.84
C THR A 232 -13.20 -4.90 -22.98
N ASN A 233 -12.68 -4.06 -22.09
CA ASN A 233 -12.80 -2.61 -22.12
C ASN A 233 -11.63 -1.98 -21.34
N ASP A 234 -11.48 -0.65 -21.43
CA ASP A 234 -10.39 0.09 -20.80
C ASP A 234 -10.58 0.34 -19.30
N LEU A 235 -11.66 -0.16 -18.67
CA LEU A 235 -11.97 0.08 -17.25
C LEU A 235 -10.85 -0.48 -16.37
N GLY A 236 -10.27 0.39 -15.54
CA GLY A 236 -9.14 0.03 -14.67
C GLY A 236 -7.78 -0.03 -15.38
N VAL A 237 -7.73 0.30 -16.68
CA VAL A 237 -6.49 0.48 -17.45
C VAL A 237 -6.23 1.95 -17.74
N TYR A 238 -7.25 2.67 -18.20
CA TYR A 238 -7.21 4.10 -18.44
C TYR A 238 -8.34 4.83 -17.70
N ARG A 239 -8.09 6.06 -17.27
CA ARG A 239 -9.14 6.95 -16.76
C ARG A 239 -9.88 7.63 -17.91
N ILE A 240 -11.13 7.98 -17.65
CA ILE A 240 -11.89 8.90 -18.49
C ILE A 240 -11.24 10.29 -18.39
N SER A 241 -11.06 10.98 -19.53
CA SER A 241 -10.32 12.25 -19.61
C SER A 241 -10.92 13.38 -18.77
N THR A 242 -12.23 13.37 -18.57
CA THR A 242 -12.96 14.34 -17.73
C THR A 242 -12.87 14.05 -16.22
N ARG A 243 -12.12 13.02 -15.81
CA ARG A 243 -11.97 12.64 -14.40
C ARG A 243 -10.55 12.86 -13.89
N PRO A 244 -10.38 13.28 -12.61
CA PRO A 244 -11.44 13.63 -11.65
C PRO A 244 -12.15 14.92 -12.04
N THR A 245 -13.38 15.09 -11.57
CA THR A 245 -14.17 16.31 -11.81
C THR A 245 -13.55 17.55 -11.15
N THR A 246 -12.81 17.35 -10.07
CA THR A 246 -12.04 18.39 -9.39
C THR A 246 -10.65 17.85 -9.08
N GLU A 247 -9.62 18.51 -9.62
CA GLU A 247 -8.24 18.17 -9.35
C GLU A 247 -7.81 18.77 -8.00
N THR A 248 -7.31 17.93 -7.10
CA THR A 248 -6.90 18.32 -5.73
C THR A 248 -5.58 17.71 -5.31
N PHE A 249 -5.02 16.81 -6.12
CA PHE A 249 -3.80 16.09 -5.83
C PHE A 249 -2.61 16.64 -6.62
N PHE A 250 -2.80 16.85 -7.93
CA PHE A 250 -1.86 17.53 -8.81
C PHE A 250 -2.10 19.04 -8.80
N SER A 251 -1.13 19.81 -9.25
CA SER A 251 -1.23 21.28 -9.29
C SER A 251 -2.27 21.81 -10.30
N SER A 252 -2.57 21.06 -11.36
CA SER A 252 -3.68 21.31 -12.30
C SER A 252 -4.05 20.04 -13.09
N ILE A 253 -5.16 20.08 -13.82
CA ILE A 253 -5.59 18.96 -14.71
C ILE A 253 -4.56 18.72 -15.82
N GLU A 254 -4.04 19.78 -16.41
CA GLU A 254 -3.02 19.73 -17.46
C GLU A 254 -1.71 19.14 -16.91
N ASN A 255 -1.33 19.55 -15.71
CA ASN A 255 -0.12 19.04 -15.04
C ASN A 255 -0.28 17.57 -14.66
N ARG A 256 -1.47 17.13 -14.24
CA ARG A 256 -1.76 15.70 -14.06
C ARG A 256 -1.52 14.92 -15.35
N VAL A 257 -2.15 15.34 -16.46
CA VAL A 257 -2.02 14.65 -17.75
C VAL A 257 -0.55 14.57 -18.17
N ARG A 258 0.17 15.68 -18.07
CA ARG A 258 1.60 15.73 -18.41
C ARG A 258 2.42 14.80 -17.52
N PHE A 259 2.23 14.84 -16.20
CA PHE A 259 2.99 14.03 -15.26
C PHE A 259 2.68 12.53 -15.41
N GLU A 260 1.41 12.15 -15.53
CA GLU A 260 0.98 10.77 -15.80
C GLU A 260 1.64 10.22 -17.07
N ASN A 261 1.65 11.00 -18.16
CA ASN A 261 2.26 10.59 -19.42
C ASN A 261 3.78 10.43 -19.32
N ILE A 262 4.48 11.38 -18.70
CA ILE A 262 5.94 11.29 -18.50
C ILE A 262 6.27 10.02 -17.70
N MET A 263 5.58 9.80 -16.58
CA MET A 263 5.83 8.64 -15.72
C MET A 263 5.50 7.32 -16.42
N LEU A 264 4.40 7.26 -17.17
CA LEU A 264 4.01 6.05 -17.91
C LEU A 264 5.00 5.75 -19.03
N GLN A 265 5.39 6.73 -19.83
CA GLN A 265 6.31 6.55 -20.95
C GLN A 265 7.69 6.14 -20.47
N GLN A 266 8.23 6.81 -19.44
CA GLN A 266 9.50 6.42 -18.87
C GLN A 266 9.43 5.04 -18.19
N GLY A 267 8.33 4.76 -17.48
CA GLY A 267 8.08 3.44 -16.91
C GLY A 267 7.99 2.34 -17.97
N MET A 268 7.41 2.63 -19.15
CA MET A 268 7.31 1.68 -20.26
C MET A 268 8.69 1.37 -20.84
N LYS A 269 9.54 2.38 -21.03
CA LYS A 269 10.93 2.17 -21.47
C LYS A 269 11.68 1.24 -20.51
N LEU A 270 11.57 1.47 -19.21
CA LEU A 270 12.19 0.61 -18.19
C LEU A 270 11.60 -0.80 -18.20
N TYR A 271 10.28 -0.92 -18.41
CA TYR A 271 9.60 -2.20 -18.52
C TYR A 271 10.07 -3.01 -19.75
N GLU A 272 10.25 -2.37 -20.90
CA GLU A 272 10.78 -2.99 -22.12
C GLU A 272 12.24 -3.40 -21.93
N GLN A 273 13.08 -2.51 -21.38
CA GLN A 273 14.49 -2.79 -21.08
C GLN A 273 14.68 -3.92 -20.07
N ALA A 274 13.72 -4.11 -19.15
CA ALA A 274 13.77 -5.21 -18.21
C ALA A 274 13.71 -6.59 -18.90
N GLY A 275 13.12 -6.71 -20.10
CA GLY A 275 13.13 -7.95 -20.89
C GLY A 275 12.75 -9.19 -20.06
N ASP A 276 13.60 -10.21 -20.07
CA ASP A 276 13.38 -11.47 -19.36
C ASP A 276 13.52 -11.36 -17.84
N SER A 277 14.02 -10.23 -17.33
CA SER A 277 14.10 -9.97 -15.89
C SER A 277 12.77 -9.58 -15.25
N ARG A 278 11.72 -9.35 -16.05
CA ARG A 278 10.38 -9.03 -15.58
C ARG A 278 9.79 -10.23 -14.83
N ASN A 279 9.11 -9.96 -13.72
CA ASN A 279 8.19 -10.93 -13.13
C ASN A 279 6.75 -10.62 -13.52
N VAL A 280 5.85 -11.59 -13.28
CA VAL A 280 4.43 -11.50 -13.65
C VAL A 280 3.69 -10.30 -13.04
N ARG A 281 4.21 -9.71 -11.96
CA ARG A 281 3.62 -8.56 -11.26
C ARG A 281 4.11 -7.21 -11.81
N MET A 282 5.23 -7.20 -12.52
CA MET A 282 5.87 -5.99 -13.01
C MET A 282 5.04 -5.32 -14.10
N ARG A 283 4.88 -4.00 -13.99
CA ARG A 283 4.16 -3.13 -14.94
C ARG A 283 4.84 -1.74 -14.97
N PRO A 284 4.64 -0.93 -16.02
CA PRO A 284 5.22 0.41 -16.13
C PRO A 284 5.01 1.32 -14.91
N LEU A 285 3.78 1.39 -14.40
CA LEU A 285 3.40 2.21 -13.25
C LEU A 285 3.52 1.47 -11.91
N GLY A 286 4.34 0.42 -11.85
CA GLY A 286 4.61 -0.32 -10.62
C GLY A 286 3.82 -1.62 -10.49
N TYR A 287 4.22 -2.43 -9.52
CA TYR A 287 3.74 -3.80 -9.38
C TYR A 287 2.24 -3.88 -9.07
N GLY A 288 1.56 -4.84 -9.69
CA GLY A 288 0.18 -5.21 -9.42
C GLY A 288 0.05 -6.65 -8.91
N LEU A 289 -1.19 -7.16 -8.85
CA LEU A 289 -1.41 -8.61 -8.75
C LEU A 289 -1.16 -9.24 -10.12
N ALA A 290 -0.77 -10.53 -10.13
CA ALA A 290 -0.53 -11.26 -11.37
C ALA A 290 -1.79 -11.31 -12.27
N SER A 291 -2.97 -11.37 -11.66
CA SER A 291 -4.26 -11.36 -12.34
C SER A 291 -4.70 -9.98 -12.84
N HIS A 292 -4.04 -8.89 -12.42
CA HIS A 292 -4.41 -7.55 -12.86
C HIS A 292 -3.89 -7.28 -14.28
N LYS A 293 -4.83 -6.87 -15.13
CA LYS A 293 -4.62 -6.49 -16.53
C LYS A 293 -4.68 -4.96 -16.64
N ASN A 294 -3.62 -4.26 -16.22
CA ASN A 294 -3.53 -2.80 -16.24
C ASN A 294 -2.09 -2.30 -16.44
N LEU A 295 -1.90 -0.98 -16.45
CA LEU A 295 -0.60 -0.31 -16.61
C LEU A 295 0.31 -0.33 -15.37
N GLY A 296 -0.19 -0.85 -14.24
CA GLY A 296 0.47 -0.83 -12.94
C GLY A 296 -0.40 -0.20 -11.85
N PHE A 297 0.07 -0.24 -10.61
CA PHE A 297 -0.71 0.26 -9.47
C PHE A 297 -0.71 1.79 -9.36
N GLY A 298 0.40 2.46 -9.69
CA GLY A 298 0.46 3.91 -9.82
C GLY A 298 0.46 4.69 -8.49
N THR A 299 0.76 4.06 -7.35
CA THR A 299 0.78 4.80 -6.08
C THR A 299 1.93 5.81 -6.06
N LEU A 300 1.69 6.94 -5.41
CA LEU A 300 2.67 7.99 -5.18
C LEU A 300 2.87 8.21 -3.68
N CYS A 301 2.85 7.13 -2.90
CA CYS A 301 3.09 7.15 -1.46
C CYS A 301 4.51 6.65 -1.16
N PHE A 302 5.21 7.41 -0.33
CA PHE A 302 6.63 7.22 -0.04
C PHE A 302 6.85 7.28 1.47
N THR A 303 7.64 6.37 2.03
CA THR A 303 8.00 6.42 3.46
C THR A 303 9.49 6.62 3.62
N SER A 304 9.91 7.12 4.78
CA SER A 304 11.34 7.18 5.15
C SER A 304 12.04 5.82 5.15
N ARG A 305 11.27 4.73 5.20
CA ARG A 305 11.76 3.36 5.24
C ARG A 305 12.02 2.81 3.84
N ASN A 306 11.01 2.87 2.97
CA ASN A 306 11.08 2.25 1.66
C ASN A 306 10.11 2.91 0.68
N VAL A 307 10.40 2.68 -0.61
CA VAL A 307 9.43 2.87 -1.70
C VAL A 307 8.70 1.55 -1.94
N PRO A 308 7.36 1.51 -1.99
CA PRO A 308 6.64 0.27 -2.30
C PRO A 308 6.80 -0.10 -3.78
N PHE A 309 6.78 -1.40 -4.10
CA PHE A 309 6.92 -1.87 -5.50
C PHE A 309 5.77 -1.38 -6.39
N ASN A 310 4.66 -0.99 -5.76
CA ASN A 310 3.46 -0.47 -6.40
C ASN A 310 3.62 0.97 -6.92
N THR A 311 4.71 1.66 -6.59
CA THR A 311 5.05 2.94 -7.24
C THR A 311 5.62 2.69 -8.64
N PRO A 312 5.54 3.66 -9.57
CA PRO A 312 6.16 3.56 -10.89
C PRO A 312 7.61 3.10 -10.86
N LEU A 313 7.99 2.31 -11.87
CA LEU A 313 9.35 1.77 -11.98
C LEU A 313 10.42 2.86 -11.93
N VAL A 314 10.10 4.03 -12.47
CA VAL A 314 10.92 5.24 -12.55
C VAL A 314 11.49 5.67 -11.18
N PHE A 315 10.82 5.31 -10.08
CA PHE A 315 11.24 5.69 -8.74
C PHE A 315 12.21 4.72 -8.07
N TRP A 316 12.29 3.46 -8.50
CA TRP A 316 13.03 2.43 -7.73
C TRP A 316 13.70 1.32 -8.54
N TYR A 317 13.38 1.17 -9.82
CA TYR A 317 13.96 0.12 -10.64
C TYR A 317 15.43 0.45 -10.95
N GLN A 318 16.36 -0.44 -10.58
CA GLN A 318 17.80 -0.19 -10.70
C GLN A 318 18.58 -1.33 -11.38
N LYS A 319 17.88 -2.36 -11.88
CA LYS A 319 18.55 -3.56 -12.38
C LYS A 319 19.44 -3.20 -13.57
N TYR A 320 20.66 -3.74 -13.59
CA TYR A 320 21.70 -3.51 -14.60
C TYR A 320 22.24 -2.08 -14.70
N HIS A 321 22.02 -1.21 -13.69
CA HIS A 321 22.49 0.19 -13.69
C HIS A 321 22.04 1.03 -14.90
N ILE A 322 21.04 0.57 -15.65
CA ILE A 322 20.47 1.26 -16.83
C ILE A 322 19.71 2.52 -16.41
N TRP A 323 19.21 2.53 -15.17
CA TRP A 323 18.50 3.64 -14.56
C TRP A 323 19.02 3.85 -13.15
N LEU A 324 19.41 5.09 -12.84
CA LEU A 324 19.59 5.52 -11.46
C LEU A 324 18.20 5.83 -10.89
N PRO A 325 17.64 5.06 -9.95
CA PRO A 325 16.34 5.38 -9.36
C PRO A 325 16.44 6.58 -8.42
N LEU A 326 15.31 7.25 -8.17
CA LEU A 326 15.25 8.30 -7.14
C LEU A 326 15.34 7.72 -5.73
N PHE A 327 14.75 6.55 -5.50
CA PHE A 327 14.74 5.87 -4.22
C PHE A 327 15.45 4.52 -4.34
N GLU A 328 16.62 4.42 -3.71
CA GLU A 328 17.33 3.17 -3.58
C GLU A 328 16.59 2.23 -2.62
N ARG A 329 16.36 1.00 -3.08
CA ARG A 329 15.63 0.00 -2.30
C ARG A 329 16.58 -0.96 -1.60
N LYS A 330 16.26 -1.22 -0.33
CA LYS A 330 16.80 -2.36 0.42
C LYS A 330 15.93 -3.58 0.12
N PHE A 331 16.53 -4.64 -0.42
CA PHE A 331 15.84 -5.88 -0.74
C PHE A 331 15.84 -6.81 0.47
N VAL A 332 14.66 -7.28 0.85
CA VAL A 332 14.49 -8.38 1.82
C VAL A 332 13.55 -9.38 1.14
N PRO A 333 13.95 -10.63 0.87
CA PRO A 333 13.06 -11.65 0.29
C PRO A 333 11.91 -12.02 1.24
N TYR A 334 10.88 -12.67 0.72
CA TYR A 334 10.03 -13.53 1.54
C TYR A 334 10.61 -14.92 1.30
N ASP A 335 11.25 -15.49 2.31
CA ASP A 335 11.77 -16.86 2.23
C ASP A 335 10.63 -17.88 2.05
#